data_AF-A0A938GX32-F1
#
_entry.id   AF-A0A938GX32-F1
#
_cell.length_a   1.000
_cell.length_b   1.000
_cell.length_c   1.000
_cell.angle_alpha   90.00
_cell.angle_beta   90.00
_cell.angle_gamma   90.00
#
_symmetry.space_group_name_H-M   'P 1'
#
loop_
_entity.id
_entity.type
_entity.pdbx_description
1 polymer ?
#
loop_
_entity_poly.entity_id
_entity_poly.type
_entity_poly.pdbx_seq_one_letter_code
_entity_poly.pdbx_strand_id
1 'polypeptide(L)'
;MKASQPRRDFLKSAAAGMTAAAMSARSYARIVGANERIRLGQIGCGGRGIGAHMMGVHKHDKAENAEYVAVSDPYRGNREKAAAHCKQWYGTNVKQCVSYREVLALKEVDAV
;
A
#
# COMPACT_ATOMS: atom_id res chain seq x y z
N MET A 1 -20.75 -43.23 -30.41
CA MET A 1 -21.54 -42.74 -29.27
C MET A 1 -20.71 -41.69 -28.54
N LYS A 2 -21.07 -40.40 -28.56
CA LYS A 2 -20.33 -39.34 -27.83
C LYS A 2 -20.82 -39.34 -26.37
N ALA A 3 -19.92 -39.61 -25.43
CA ALA A 3 -20.24 -39.56 -24.01
C ALA A 3 -20.54 -38.11 -23.58
N SER A 4 -21.72 -37.89 -23.00
CA SER A 4 -22.10 -36.62 -22.38
C SER A 4 -21.34 -36.50 -21.06
N GLN A 5 -20.35 -35.59 -21.00
CA GLN A 5 -19.72 -35.27 -19.71
C GLN A 5 -20.78 -34.65 -18.80
N PRO A 6 -20.97 -35.17 -17.57
CA PRO A 6 -21.97 -34.63 -16.67
C PRO A 6 -21.59 -33.20 -16.30
N ARG A 7 -22.57 -32.27 -16.38
CA ARG A 7 -22.42 -30.84 -16.07
C ARG A 7 -21.68 -30.55 -14.76
N ARG A 8 -21.79 -31.47 -13.79
CA ARG A 8 -21.13 -31.42 -12.49
C ARG A 8 -19.60 -31.52 -12.59
N ASP A 9 -19.08 -32.29 -13.54
CA ASP A 9 -17.63 -32.45 -13.73
C ASP A 9 -17.05 -31.26 -14.50
N PHE A 10 -17.82 -30.65 -15.42
CA PHE A 10 -17.48 -29.38 -16.04
C PHE A 10 -17.41 -28.23 -15.01
N LEU A 11 -18.40 -28.14 -14.11
CA LEU A 11 -18.41 -27.13 -13.05
C LEU A 11 -17.25 -27.32 -12.05
N LYS A 12 -16.87 -28.56 -11.75
CA LYS A 12 -15.69 -28.85 -10.90
C LYS A 12 -14.39 -28.41 -11.58
N SER A 13 -14.21 -28.69 -12.87
CA SER A 13 -13.04 -28.24 -13.62
C SER A 13 -12.98 -26.72 -13.77
N ALA A 14 -14.13 -26.06 -13.94
CA ALA A 14 -14.21 -24.59 -13.98
C ALA A 14 -13.90 -23.93 -12.62
N ALA A 15 -14.34 -24.53 -11.51
CA ALA A 15 -14.06 -24.04 -10.17
C ALA A 15 -12.56 -24.16 -9.82
N ALA A 16 -11.90 -25.25 -10.21
CA ALA A 16 -10.46 -25.45 -10.00
C ALA A 16 -9.58 -24.50 -10.83
N GLY A 17 -10.05 -24.08 -12.02
CA GLY A 17 -9.35 -23.09 -12.85
C GLY A 17 -9.45 -21.65 -12.32
N MET A 18 -10.56 -21.29 -11.69
CA MET A 18 -10.77 -19.94 -11.14
C MET A 18 -9.94 -19.67 -9.88
N THR A 19 -9.63 -20.68 -9.07
CA THR A 19 -8.80 -20.50 -7.88
C THR A 19 -7.34 -20.14 -8.20
N ALA A 20 -6.81 -20.57 -9.35
CA ALA A 20 -5.48 -20.19 -9.81
C ALA A 20 -5.44 -18.80 -10.45
N ALA A 21 -6.51 -18.38 -11.14
CA ALA A 21 -6.59 -17.08 -11.82
C ALA A 21 -6.95 -15.91 -10.89
N ALA A 22 -7.50 -16.18 -9.69
CA ALA A 22 -7.86 -15.15 -8.71
C ALA A 22 -6.64 -14.61 -7.93
N MET A 23 -5.50 -15.29 -7.98
CA MET A 23 -4.24 -14.74 -7.48
C MET A 23 -3.68 -13.77 -8.51
N SER A 24 -4.16 -12.52 -8.48
CA SER A 24 -3.60 -11.45 -9.32
C SER A 24 -2.07 -11.47 -9.25
N ALA A 25 -1.39 -11.26 -10.38
CA ALA A 25 0.07 -11.20 -10.46
C ALA A 25 0.71 -10.22 -9.44
N ARG A 26 -0.09 -9.28 -8.89
CA ARG A 26 0.30 -8.40 -7.78
C ARG A 26 0.60 -9.14 -6.46
N SER A 27 0.12 -10.37 -6.30
CA SER A 27 0.42 -11.23 -5.14
C SER A 27 1.79 -11.92 -5.26
N TYR A 28 2.28 -12.15 -6.48
CA TYR A 28 3.57 -12.80 -6.74
C TYR A 28 4.75 -11.83 -6.73
N ALA A 29 4.51 -10.53 -6.99
CA ALA A 29 5.50 -9.47 -6.80
C ALA A 29 5.69 -9.07 -5.33
N ARG A 30 5.32 -9.94 -4.37
CA ARG A 30 5.67 -9.74 -2.96
C ARG A 30 7.16 -9.99 -2.81
N ILE A 31 7.93 -8.90 -2.90
CA ILE A 31 9.31 -8.83 -2.46
C ILE A 31 9.37 -9.46 -1.06
N VAL A 32 10.33 -10.36 -0.82
CA VAL A 32 10.56 -10.95 0.51
C VAL A 32 10.63 -9.81 1.54
N GLY A 33 9.82 -9.89 2.60
CA GLY A 33 9.68 -8.83 3.60
C GLY A 33 8.57 -7.79 3.33
N ALA A 34 7.83 -7.87 2.22
CA ALA A 34 6.71 -6.96 1.94
C ALA A 34 5.53 -7.08 2.93
N ASN A 35 5.37 -8.26 3.57
CA ASN A 35 4.40 -8.45 4.65
C ASN A 35 4.93 -7.96 6.01
N GLU A 36 6.25 -7.79 6.14
CA GLU A 36 6.93 -7.31 7.35
C GLU A 36 7.25 -5.80 7.27
N ARG A 37 6.74 -5.11 6.23
CA ARG A 37 7.06 -3.71 5.98
C ARG A 37 6.16 -2.82 6.84
N ILE A 38 6.78 -1.98 7.67
CA ILE A 38 6.07 -1.00 8.51
C ILE A 38 5.55 0.14 7.62
N ARG A 39 4.24 0.29 7.56
CA ARG A 39 3.57 1.31 6.76
C ARG A 39 3.17 2.51 7.61
N LEU A 40 3.79 3.64 7.33
CA LEU A 40 3.66 4.87 8.09
C LEU A 40 2.67 5.84 7.45
N GLY A 41 1.91 6.54 8.29
CA GLY A 41 1.06 7.66 7.91
C GLY A 41 1.57 8.97 8.49
N GLN A 42 2.09 9.89 7.68
CA GLN A 42 2.52 11.20 8.19
C GLN A 42 1.32 12.10 8.45
N ILE A 43 1.06 12.46 9.71
CA ILE A 43 0.08 13.50 10.06
C ILE A 43 0.80 14.83 10.30
N GLY A 44 0.37 15.88 9.61
CA GLY A 44 1.01 17.20 9.61
C GLY A 44 2.22 17.26 8.68
N CYS A 45 2.08 17.98 7.57
CA CYS A 45 3.09 18.06 6.50
C CYS A 45 3.77 19.45 6.45
N GLY A 46 3.84 20.14 7.59
CA GLY A 46 4.54 21.41 7.74
C GLY A 46 6.07 21.26 7.83
N GLY A 47 6.78 22.33 8.20
CA GLY A 47 8.25 22.35 8.24
C GLY A 47 8.88 21.25 9.10
N ARG A 48 8.32 20.97 10.29
CA ARG A 48 8.77 19.86 11.15
C ARG A 48 8.38 18.49 10.59
N GLY A 49 7.15 18.37 10.10
CA GLY A 49 6.63 17.14 9.51
C GLY A 49 7.52 16.64 8.38
N ILE A 50 7.78 17.49 7.40
CA ILE A 50 8.64 17.13 6.28
C ILE A 50 10.12 17.15 6.70
N GLY A 51 10.62 18.28 7.19
CA GLY A 51 12.05 18.53 7.36
C GLY A 51 12.71 17.74 8.50
N ALA A 52 11.97 17.32 9.52
CA ALA A 52 12.50 16.54 10.63
C ALA A 52 11.96 15.11 10.65
N HIS A 53 10.64 14.92 10.65
CA HIS A 53 10.06 13.58 10.82
C HIS A 53 10.24 12.73 9.57
N MET A 54 9.72 13.16 8.42
CA MET A 54 9.83 12.40 7.17
C MET A 54 11.28 12.21 6.75
N MET A 55 12.08 13.28 6.77
CA MET A 55 13.52 13.20 6.43
C MET A 55 14.31 12.36 7.45
N GLY A 56 13.93 12.35 8.72
CA GLY A 56 14.55 11.52 9.75
C GLY A 56 14.28 10.04 9.52
N VAL A 57 13.01 9.68 9.30
CA VAL A 57 12.59 8.31 9.00
C VAL A 57 13.23 7.81 7.70
N HIS A 58 13.24 8.64 6.64
CA HIS A 58 13.79 8.23 5.34
C HIS A 58 15.28 7.84 5.39
N LYS A 59 16.05 8.32 6.38
CA LYS A 59 17.45 7.90 6.56
C LYS A 59 17.58 6.43 6.99
N HIS A 60 16.55 5.87 7.60
CA HIS A 60 16.56 4.54 8.21
C HIS A 60 15.53 3.58 7.59
N ASP A 61 14.61 4.07 6.77
CA ASP A 61 13.48 3.32 6.22
C ASP A 61 13.87 2.00 5.54
N LYS A 62 14.97 1.94 4.80
CA LYS A 62 15.46 0.72 4.15
C LYS A 62 15.97 -0.30 5.15
N ALA A 63 16.65 0.15 6.20
CA ALA A 63 17.21 -0.72 7.24
C ALA A 63 16.10 -1.27 8.14
N GLU A 64 15.12 -0.43 8.48
CA GLU A 64 13.98 -0.76 9.34
C GLU A 64 12.79 -1.34 8.56
N ASN A 65 12.93 -1.55 7.24
CA ASN A 65 11.86 -1.99 6.35
C ASN A 65 10.56 -1.18 6.54
N ALA A 66 10.64 0.14 6.51
CA ALA A 66 9.52 1.06 6.63
C ALA A 66 9.24 1.80 5.31
N GLU A 67 8.02 2.28 5.12
CA GLU A 67 7.66 3.20 4.04
C GLU A 67 6.49 4.11 4.46
N TYR A 68 6.39 5.30 3.88
CA TYR A 68 5.18 6.09 4.01
C TYR A 68 4.14 5.65 2.97
N VAL A 69 2.92 5.36 3.41
CA VAL A 69 1.80 4.99 2.54
C VAL A 69 0.68 6.03 2.51
N ALA A 70 0.67 6.94 3.49
CA ALA A 70 -0.30 8.02 3.60
C ALA A 70 0.33 9.29 4.16
N VAL A 71 -0.23 10.44 3.78
CA VAL A 71 0.12 11.76 4.30
C VAL A 71 -1.16 12.56 4.55
N SER A 72 -1.18 13.35 5.61
CA SER A 72 -2.31 14.22 5.96
C SER A 72 -1.90 15.61 6.35
N ASP A 73 -2.58 16.59 5.77
CA ASP A 73 -2.51 18.00 6.15
C ASP A 73 -3.75 18.72 5.60
N PRO A 74 -4.41 19.63 6.35
CA PRO A 74 -5.50 20.43 5.82
C PRO A 74 -5.07 21.31 4.64
N TYR A 75 -3.83 21.82 4.68
CA TYR A 75 -3.28 22.65 3.62
C TYR A 75 -2.75 21.81 2.47
N ARG A 76 -3.43 21.94 1.32
CA ARG A 76 -3.13 21.17 0.09
C ARG A 76 -1.66 21.23 -0.33
N GLY A 77 -1.04 22.41 -0.30
CA GLY A 77 0.33 22.58 -0.76
C GLY A 77 1.34 21.78 0.06
N ASN A 78 1.14 21.68 1.38
CA ASN A 78 2.00 20.86 2.25
C ASN A 78 1.79 19.37 2.00
N ARG A 79 0.53 18.95 1.86
CA ARG A 79 0.17 17.56 1.59
C ARG A 79 0.73 17.05 0.25
N GLU A 80 0.64 17.86 -0.80
CA GLU A 80 1.17 17.53 -2.12
C GLU A 80 2.71 17.48 -2.11
N LYS A 81 3.37 18.39 -1.39
CA LYS A 81 4.84 18.35 -1.19
C LYS A 81 5.28 17.07 -0.47
N ALA A 82 4.62 16.69 0.62
CA ALA A 82 4.91 15.44 1.33
C ALA A 82 4.68 14.22 0.43
N ALA A 83 3.57 14.18 -0.33
CA ALA A 83 3.31 13.10 -1.26
C ALA A 83 4.35 13.01 -2.39
N ALA A 84 4.86 14.14 -2.86
CA ALA A 84 5.93 14.19 -3.85
C ALA A 84 7.24 13.60 -3.32
N HIS A 85 7.60 13.89 -2.06
CA HIS A 85 8.73 13.23 -1.40
C HIS A 85 8.56 11.72 -1.33
N CYS A 86 7.40 11.23 -0.87
CA CYS A 86 7.14 9.79 -0.84
C CYS A 86 7.26 9.15 -2.22
N LYS A 87 6.74 9.81 -3.27
CA LYS A 87 6.87 9.33 -4.65
C LYS A 87 8.32 9.29 -5.12
N GLN A 88 9.12 10.29 -4.76
CA GLN A 88 10.55 10.33 -5.07
C GLN A 88 11.32 9.20 -4.36
N TRP A 89 11.00 8.91 -3.11
CA TRP A 89 11.72 7.94 -2.28
C TRP A 89 11.32 6.49 -2.56
N TYR A 90 10.04 6.24 -2.74
CA TYR A 90 9.47 4.89 -2.80
C TYR A 90 8.95 4.52 -4.20
N GLY A 91 8.86 5.48 -5.12
CA GLY A 91 8.33 5.25 -6.47
C GLY A 91 6.81 5.05 -6.54
N THR A 92 6.10 5.17 -5.41
CA THR A 92 4.66 4.93 -5.31
C THR A 92 3.90 6.20 -4.93
N ASN A 93 2.66 6.32 -5.41
CA ASN A 93 1.78 7.38 -4.95
C ASN A 93 1.19 6.99 -3.59
N VAL A 94 1.28 7.89 -2.62
CA VAL A 94 0.71 7.72 -1.28
C VAL A 94 -0.69 8.32 -1.20
N LYS A 95 -1.51 7.83 -0.26
CA LYS A 95 -2.82 8.40 0.02
C LYS A 95 -2.67 9.81 0.61
N GLN A 96 -3.39 10.76 0.03
CA GLN A 96 -3.39 12.15 0.49
C GLN A 96 -4.72 12.45 1.17
N CYS A 97 -4.68 12.66 2.48
CA CYS A 97 -5.86 12.87 3.30
C CYS A 97 -5.95 14.31 3.80
N VAL A 98 -7.13 14.93 3.73
CA VAL A 98 -7.30 16.29 4.28
C VAL A 98 -7.41 16.22 5.81
N SER A 99 -8.13 15.22 6.32
CA SER A 99 -8.30 14.96 7.73
C SER A 99 -7.44 13.79 8.18
N TYR A 100 -6.79 13.92 9.34
CA TYR A 100 -6.01 12.85 9.94
C TYR A 100 -6.87 11.62 10.28
N ARG A 101 -8.19 11.80 10.49
CA ARG A 101 -9.13 10.70 10.73
C ARG A 101 -9.19 9.73 9.55
N GLU A 102 -9.00 10.23 8.33
CA GLU A 102 -8.94 9.37 7.15
C GLU A 102 -7.72 8.45 7.20
N VAL A 103 -6.57 8.95 7.69
CA VAL A 103 -5.35 8.14 7.88
C VAL A 103 -5.56 7.07 8.94
N LEU A 104 -6.17 7.43 10.08
CA LEU A 104 -6.46 6.47 11.16
C LEU A 104 -7.47 5.39 10.75
N ALA A 105 -8.27 5.63 9.71
CA ALA A 105 -9.21 4.66 9.16
C ALA A 105 -8.57 3.69 8.15
N LEU A 106 -7.33 3.96 7.70
CA LEU A 106 -6.61 3.10 6.77
C LEU A 106 -6.09 1.87 7.49
N LYS A 107 -6.59 0.69 7.10
CA LYS A 107 -6.14 -0.60 7.66
C LYS A 107 -4.70 -0.94 7.27
N GLU A 108 -4.21 -0.33 6.20
CA GLU A 108 -2.86 -0.50 5.72
C GLU A 108 -1.82 0.39 6.42
N VAL A 109 -2.22 1.28 7.34
CA VAL A 109 -1.30 2.11 8.13
C VAL A 109 -1.06 1.43 9.46
N ASP A 110 0.20 1.10 9.74
CA ASP A 110 0.61 0.41 10.97
C ASP A 110 0.94 1.41 12.09
N ALA A 111 1.46 2.60 11.75
CA ALA A 111 1.80 3.65 12.70
C ALA A 111 1.72 5.06 12.09
N VAL A 112 1.63 6.09 12.94
CA VAL A 112 1.57 7.53 12.57
C VAL A 112 2.57 8.37 13.36
#